data_AF-A0A0Q3RF11-F1
#
_entry.id   AF-A0A0Q3RF11-F1
#
_cell.length_a   1.000
_cell.length_b   1.000
_cell.length_c   1.000
_cell.angle_alpha   90.00
_cell.angle_beta   90.00
_cell.angle_gamma   90.00
#
_symmetry.space_group_name_H-M   'P 1'
#
loop_
_entity.id
_entity.type
_entity.pdbx_description
1 polymer ?
#
loop_
_entity_poly.entity_id
_entity_poly.type
_entity_poly.pdbx_seq_one_letter_code
_entity_poly.pdbx_strand_id
1 'polypeptide(L)'
;MAVPCVRLAVLLCLMIPATVASPRSLRKSPANASRPTAFFEVDRPLRPPRGSSGRCSTLLLSASFGSTFAKPPATAAYSPPRCLVKAGGRASAISLAVLEWRAACQGAQLDRIFGVWLGGAELLRGSTGAPPPNGIVWSVSKDVTKYASLIAAA
;
A
#
# COMPACT_ATOMS: atom_id res chain seq x y z
N MET A 1 2.23 -8.16 28.60
CA MET A 1 1.86 -8.83 27.33
C MET A 1 1.96 -7.81 26.22
N ALA A 2 2.68 -8.08 25.13
CA ALA A 2 2.78 -7.14 24.02
C ALA A 2 1.46 -7.11 23.24
N VAL A 3 0.84 -5.92 23.09
CA VAL A 3 -0.33 -5.76 22.24
C VAL A 3 0.11 -5.98 20.79
N PRO A 4 -0.51 -6.92 20.04
CA PRO A 4 -0.18 -7.09 18.63
C PRO A 4 -0.57 -5.82 17.88
N CYS A 5 0.41 -5.09 17.36
CA CYS A 5 0.19 -3.81 16.73
C CYS A 5 0.56 -3.93 15.25
N VAL A 6 -0.43 -4.21 14.40
CA VAL A 6 -0.26 -4.07 12.96
C VAL A 6 -0.42 -2.59 12.62
N ARG A 7 0.69 -1.86 12.44
CA ARG A 7 0.65 -0.50 11.90
C ARG A 7 0.55 -0.58 10.38
N LEU A 8 -0.54 -0.03 9.86
CA LEU A 8 -0.88 0.04 8.45
C LEU A 8 -0.79 1.48 7.94
N ALA A 9 -0.23 1.68 6.75
CA ALA A 9 -0.48 2.82 5.89
C ALA A 9 -0.94 2.34 4.51
N VAL A 10 -2.10 2.81 4.05
CA VAL A 10 -2.60 2.59 2.68
C VAL A 10 -2.37 3.86 1.88
N LEU A 11 -1.55 3.79 0.85
CA LEU A 11 -1.16 4.94 0.02
C LEU A 11 -1.62 4.69 -1.43
N LEU A 12 -2.35 5.62 -2.03
CA LEU A 12 -2.65 5.60 -3.46
C LEU A 12 -1.56 6.39 -4.19
N CYS A 13 -0.83 5.74 -5.08
CA CYS A 13 0.22 6.34 -5.93
C CYS A 13 -0.25 6.45 -7.39
N LEU A 14 -0.21 7.66 -7.92
CA LEU A 14 -0.41 8.01 -9.32
C LEU A 14 0.97 8.34 -9.92
N MET A 15 1.40 7.60 -10.94
CA MET A 15 2.80 7.47 -11.36
C MET A 15 3.11 8.03 -12.74
N ILE A 16 3.95 9.06 -12.77
CA ILE A 16 3.96 10.02 -13.87
C ILE A 16 5.23 10.94 -13.63
N PRO A 17 6.20 11.20 -14.55
CA PRO A 17 7.41 10.42 -14.89
C PRO A 17 8.66 10.67 -13.97
N ALA A 18 9.66 11.43 -14.48
CA ALA A 18 11.03 11.80 -14.05
C ALA A 18 12.09 10.67 -14.01
N THR A 19 13.19 10.86 -14.75
CA THR A 19 14.27 9.89 -15.00
C THR A 19 15.59 10.27 -14.34
N VAL A 20 16.12 9.40 -13.47
CA VAL A 20 17.55 9.04 -13.39
C VAL A 20 17.63 7.59 -12.93
N ALA A 21 18.46 6.77 -13.56
CA ALA A 21 18.84 5.44 -13.06
C ALA A 21 20.31 5.46 -12.62
N SER A 22 20.61 4.82 -11.49
CA SER A 22 21.97 4.69 -10.96
C SER A 22 22.18 3.23 -10.52
N PRO A 23 23.26 2.56 -10.94
CA PRO A 23 23.53 1.18 -10.55
C PRO A 23 24.04 1.14 -9.10
N ARG A 24 23.48 0.25 -8.27
CA ARG A 24 23.99 -0.04 -6.92
C ARG A 24 24.56 -1.45 -6.85
N SER A 25 25.80 -1.54 -6.38
CA SER A 25 26.45 -2.82 -6.05
C SER A 25 25.85 -3.41 -4.77
N LEU A 26 25.56 -4.71 -4.77
CA LEU A 26 25.01 -5.45 -3.63
C LEU A 26 26.15 -5.96 -2.72
N ARG A 27 26.53 -5.17 -1.71
CA ARG A 27 27.25 -5.72 -0.54
C ARG A 27 26.25 -6.34 0.43
N LYS A 28 26.46 -7.61 0.78
CA LYS A 28 25.65 -8.35 1.75
C LYS A 28 26.14 -8.02 3.17
N SER A 29 25.49 -7.04 3.83
CA SER A 29 25.75 -6.76 5.25
C SER A 29 25.20 -7.86 6.15
N PRO A 30 25.80 -8.13 7.33
CA PRO A 30 25.22 -9.02 8.32
C PRO A 30 23.86 -8.48 8.78
N ALA A 31 22.89 -9.38 8.97
CA ALA A 31 21.56 -9.02 9.44
C ALA A 31 21.62 -8.58 10.90
N ASN A 32 21.36 -7.31 11.17
CA ASN A 32 21.22 -6.82 12.54
C ASN A 32 19.91 -7.36 13.13
N ALA A 33 20.02 -8.29 14.08
CA ALA A 33 18.90 -9.00 14.72
C ALA A 33 17.87 -8.07 15.42
N SER A 34 18.22 -6.81 15.68
CA SER A 34 17.29 -5.81 16.24
C SER A 34 16.32 -5.20 15.23
N ARG A 35 16.54 -5.37 13.91
CA ARG A 35 15.67 -4.78 12.87
C ARG A 35 14.55 -5.77 12.49
N PRO A 36 13.32 -5.29 12.25
CA PRO A 36 12.25 -6.14 11.70
C PRO A 36 12.63 -6.76 10.37
N THR A 37 12.23 -8.01 10.17
CA THR A 37 12.46 -8.75 8.93
C THR A 37 11.62 -8.13 7.81
N ALA A 38 12.26 -7.73 6.71
CA ALA A 38 11.55 -7.22 5.54
C ALA A 38 11.12 -8.40 4.64
N PHE A 39 9.81 -8.55 4.43
CA PHE A 39 9.29 -9.47 3.42
C PHE A 39 9.35 -8.79 2.04
N PHE A 40 9.87 -9.53 1.06
CA PHE A 40 9.95 -9.09 -0.32
C PHE A 40 8.96 -9.89 -1.16
N GLU A 41 7.91 -9.22 -1.63
CA GLU A 41 6.95 -9.79 -2.58
C GLU A 41 7.51 -9.70 -4.01
N VAL A 42 7.44 -10.81 -4.74
CA VAL A 42 7.89 -10.88 -6.13
C VAL A 42 6.68 -10.63 -7.04
N ASP A 43 6.58 -9.43 -7.60
CA ASP A 43 5.54 -9.06 -8.55
C ASP A 43 6.14 -8.47 -9.85
N ARG A 44 5.34 -8.46 -10.92
CA ARG A 44 5.67 -7.81 -12.18
C ARG A 44 5.86 -6.30 -11.95
N PRO A 45 6.95 -5.69 -12.43
CA PRO A 45 7.17 -4.25 -12.24
C PRO A 45 6.01 -3.41 -12.81
N LEU A 46 5.31 -2.69 -11.93
CA LEU A 46 4.28 -1.72 -12.31
C LEU A 46 4.96 -0.54 -13.02
N ARG A 47 4.68 -0.38 -14.32
CA ARG A 47 5.27 0.66 -15.17
C ARG A 47 4.16 1.52 -15.75
N PRO A 48 4.15 2.85 -15.51
CA PRO A 48 3.17 3.72 -16.15
C PRO A 48 3.37 3.75 -17.67
N PRO A 49 2.31 3.98 -18.47
CA PRO A 49 2.42 4.15 -19.91
C PRO A 49 3.40 5.25 -20.30
N ARG A 50 4.03 5.14 -21.48
CA ARG A 50 4.90 6.21 -22.00
C ARG A 50 4.09 7.51 -22.15
N GLY A 51 4.67 8.65 -21.78
CA GLY A 51 4.01 9.97 -21.82
C GLY A 51 3.33 10.41 -20.51
N SER A 52 3.22 9.53 -19.52
CA SER A 52 2.68 9.81 -18.18
C SER A 52 3.45 10.93 -17.42
N SER A 53 2.82 12.08 -17.02
CA SER A 53 3.51 13.24 -16.34
C SER A 53 2.90 13.83 -15.01
N GLY A 54 3.66 13.87 -13.87
CA GLY A 54 3.25 14.48 -12.56
C GLY A 54 3.05 13.62 -11.26
N ARG A 55 4.04 12.86 -10.76
CA ARG A 55 3.96 11.89 -9.63
C ARG A 55 3.21 12.44 -8.41
N CYS A 56 2.21 11.71 -7.93
CA CYS A 56 1.32 12.16 -6.87
C CYS A 56 0.87 11.00 -5.99
N SER A 57 0.81 11.19 -4.67
CA SER A 57 0.28 10.19 -3.77
C SER A 57 -0.63 10.77 -2.69
N THR A 58 -1.44 9.91 -2.07
CA THR A 58 -2.34 10.27 -0.98
C THR A 58 -2.48 9.09 -0.03
N LEU A 59 -2.35 9.37 1.27
CA LEU A 59 -2.63 8.42 2.33
C LEU A 59 -4.15 8.28 2.46
N LEU A 60 -4.67 7.09 2.16
CA LEU A 60 -6.09 6.76 2.28
C LEU A 60 -6.48 6.41 3.72
N LEU A 61 -5.62 5.66 4.41
CA LEU A 61 -5.84 5.20 5.78
C LEU A 61 -4.49 4.97 6.48
N SER A 62 -4.39 5.39 7.74
CA SER A 62 -3.37 4.93 8.66
C SER A 62 -4.04 4.43 9.93
N ALA A 63 -3.72 3.21 10.35
CA ALA A 63 -4.42 2.54 11.45
C ALA A 63 -3.50 1.55 12.18
N SER A 64 -3.81 1.30 13.46
CA SER A 64 -3.16 0.27 14.26
C SER A 64 -4.17 -0.82 14.62
N PHE A 65 -3.97 -2.05 14.15
CA PHE A 65 -4.88 -3.17 14.41
C PHE A 65 -4.29 -4.10 15.47
N GLY A 66 -4.94 -4.13 16.63
CA GLY A 66 -4.69 -5.06 17.73
C GLY A 66 -6.00 -5.41 18.43
N SER A 67 -6.19 -6.68 18.78
CA SER A 67 -7.42 -7.19 19.41
C SER A 67 -8.70 -6.68 18.72
N THR A 68 -8.80 -6.93 17.41
CA THR A 68 -9.90 -6.48 16.53
C THR A 68 -10.93 -7.56 16.24
N PHE A 69 -10.91 -8.67 16.98
CA PHE A 69 -11.95 -9.69 16.92
C PHE A 69 -13.30 -9.06 17.32
N ALA A 70 -14.36 -9.34 16.55
CA ALA A 70 -15.69 -8.73 16.68
C ALA A 70 -15.76 -7.17 16.62
N LYS A 71 -14.69 -6.48 16.18
CA LYS A 71 -14.73 -5.02 15.92
C LYS A 71 -15.02 -4.74 14.45
N PRO A 72 -15.67 -3.61 14.12
CA PRO A 72 -15.88 -3.22 12.71
C PRO A 72 -14.53 -2.98 12.01
N PRO A 73 -14.49 -3.09 10.66
CA PRO A 73 -13.34 -2.66 9.87
C PRO A 73 -13.00 -1.18 10.11
N ALA A 74 -11.73 -0.82 9.96
CA ALA A 74 -11.34 0.59 9.97
C ALA A 74 -11.83 1.27 8.68
N THR A 75 -12.49 2.41 8.83
CA THR A 75 -13.03 3.23 7.72
C THR A 75 -12.42 4.63 7.75
N ALA A 76 -12.31 5.25 6.58
CA ALA A 76 -11.95 6.65 6.43
C ALA A 76 -12.80 7.26 5.30
N ALA A 77 -13.08 8.56 5.40
CA ALA A 77 -13.67 9.30 4.28
C ALA A 77 -12.66 9.36 3.13
N TYR A 78 -13.09 9.01 1.93
CA TYR A 78 -12.28 9.11 0.73
C TYR A 78 -12.56 10.43 -0.01
N SER A 79 -11.50 11.04 -0.55
CA SER A 79 -11.59 12.12 -1.53
C SER A 79 -10.54 11.88 -2.60
N PRO A 80 -10.81 12.19 -3.88
CA PRO A 80 -9.83 11.99 -4.95
C PRO A 80 -8.52 12.75 -4.68
N PRO A 81 -7.34 12.18 -4.99
CA PRO A 81 -6.07 12.86 -4.80
C PRO A 81 -6.04 14.23 -5.46
N ARG A 82 -5.50 15.25 -4.77
CA ARG A 82 -5.51 16.66 -5.23
C ARG A 82 -4.97 16.87 -6.65
N CYS A 83 -4.03 16.04 -7.09
CA CYS A 83 -3.51 16.02 -8.45
C CYS A 83 -4.52 15.56 -9.50
N LEU A 84 -5.37 14.56 -9.20
CA LEU A 84 -6.43 14.09 -10.08
C LEU A 84 -7.51 15.16 -10.22
N VAL A 85 -7.86 15.85 -9.13
CA VAL A 85 -8.74 17.03 -9.16
C VAL A 85 -8.14 18.13 -10.05
N LYS A 86 -6.85 18.45 -9.90
CA LYS A 86 -6.14 19.40 -10.78
C LYS A 86 -6.07 18.96 -12.25
N ALA A 87 -6.02 17.66 -12.52
CA ALA A 87 -6.09 17.08 -13.86
C ALA A 87 -7.53 16.99 -14.42
N GLY A 88 -8.50 17.66 -13.78
CA GLY A 88 -9.87 17.77 -14.24
C GLY A 88 -10.82 16.68 -13.72
N GLY A 89 -10.42 15.89 -12.72
CA GLY A 89 -11.32 15.03 -11.93
C GLY A 89 -11.98 13.87 -12.69
N ARG A 90 -11.39 13.40 -13.80
CA ARG A 90 -12.00 12.36 -14.66
C ARG A 90 -11.15 11.09 -14.68
N ALA A 91 -11.81 9.94 -14.80
CA ALA A 91 -11.16 8.64 -14.94
C ALA A 91 -10.14 8.58 -16.09
N SER A 92 -10.40 9.29 -17.20
CA SER A 92 -9.49 9.39 -18.36
C SER A 92 -8.17 10.11 -18.07
N ALA A 93 -8.05 10.84 -16.96
CA ALA A 93 -6.78 11.43 -16.52
C ALA A 93 -5.87 10.42 -15.77
N ILE A 94 -6.35 9.21 -15.48
CA ILE A 94 -5.61 8.18 -14.74
C ILE A 94 -4.94 7.22 -15.73
N SER A 95 -3.64 7.43 -16.00
CA SER A 95 -2.84 6.51 -16.84
C SER A 95 -2.36 5.26 -16.09
N LEU A 96 -2.18 5.36 -14.77
CA LEU A 96 -1.86 4.25 -13.86
C LEU A 96 -2.25 4.66 -12.43
N ALA A 97 -3.01 3.83 -11.73
CA ALA A 97 -3.27 3.94 -10.30
C ALA A 97 -2.73 2.71 -9.56
N VAL A 98 -1.86 2.94 -8.57
CA VAL A 98 -1.25 1.90 -7.74
C VAL A 98 -1.74 2.04 -6.30
N LEU A 99 -2.43 1.02 -5.79
CA LEU A 99 -2.74 0.90 -4.38
C LEU A 99 -1.55 0.25 -3.67
N GLU A 100 -0.91 1.00 -2.78
CA GLU A 100 0.18 0.53 -1.92
C GLU A 100 -0.35 0.25 -0.51
N TRP A 101 -0.15 -0.96 -0.01
CA TRP A 101 -0.43 -1.37 1.36
C TRP A 101 0.91 -1.59 2.08
N ARG A 102 1.23 -0.76 3.06
CA ARG A 102 2.45 -0.88 3.89
C ARG A 102 2.08 -1.31 5.29
N ALA A 103 2.60 -2.43 5.76
CA ALA A 103 2.29 -2.93 7.09
C ALA A 103 3.54 -3.38 7.86
N ALA A 104 3.48 -3.20 9.18
CA ALA A 104 4.47 -3.66 10.15
C ALA A 104 3.74 -4.41 11.27
N CYS A 105 4.22 -5.58 11.67
CA CYS A 105 3.66 -6.37 12.77
C CYS A 105 4.75 -6.82 13.75
N GLN A 106 4.44 -6.76 15.05
CA GLN A 106 5.32 -7.16 16.15
C GLN A 106 4.49 -7.85 17.25
N GLY A 107 5.09 -8.82 17.94
CA GLY A 107 4.41 -9.65 18.95
C GLY A 107 3.72 -10.87 18.34
N ALA A 108 3.08 -11.68 19.17
CA ALA A 108 2.44 -12.92 18.71
C ALA A 108 1.18 -12.64 17.89
N GLN A 109 1.18 -13.07 16.63
CA GLN A 109 0.02 -13.07 15.72
C GLN A 109 0.02 -14.33 14.85
N LEU A 110 -1.17 -14.87 14.64
CA LEU A 110 -1.46 -15.77 13.53
C LEU A 110 -1.79 -14.95 12.29
N ASP A 111 -1.77 -15.60 11.13
CA ASP A 111 -2.23 -15.00 9.88
C ASP A 111 -3.73 -14.69 9.93
N ARG A 112 -4.10 -13.53 9.38
CA ARG A 112 -5.48 -13.07 9.28
C ARG A 112 -5.72 -12.54 7.88
N ILE A 113 -6.86 -12.89 7.29
CA ILE A 113 -7.29 -12.31 6.02
C ILE A 113 -7.60 -10.82 6.22
N PHE A 114 -7.12 -9.99 5.30
CA PHE A 114 -7.46 -8.58 5.21
C PHE A 114 -7.94 -8.24 3.79
N GLY A 115 -8.63 -7.11 3.67
CA GLY A 115 -8.94 -6.51 2.37
C GLY A 115 -9.04 -4.99 2.45
N VAL A 116 -9.09 -4.36 1.29
CA VAL A 116 -9.29 -2.92 1.10
C VAL A 116 -10.46 -2.74 0.15
N TRP A 117 -11.47 -1.98 0.58
CA TRP A 117 -12.64 -1.63 -0.22
C TRP A 117 -12.74 -0.12 -0.39
N LEU A 118 -13.27 0.30 -1.54
CA LEU A 118 -13.67 1.69 -1.82
C LEU A 118 -15.06 1.64 -2.46
N GLY A 119 -16.02 2.41 -1.95
CA GLY A 119 -17.39 2.45 -2.50
C GLY A 119 -18.05 1.08 -2.68
N GLY A 120 -17.76 0.11 -1.81
CA GLY A 120 -18.23 -1.28 -1.90
C GLY A 120 -17.39 -2.21 -2.81
N ALA A 121 -16.54 -1.68 -3.70
CA ALA A 121 -15.67 -2.50 -4.55
C ALA A 121 -14.38 -2.90 -3.82
N GLU A 122 -14.03 -4.19 -3.86
CA GLU A 122 -12.75 -4.69 -3.33
C GLU A 122 -11.60 -4.34 -4.27
N LEU A 123 -10.58 -3.65 -3.73
CA LEU A 123 -9.36 -3.28 -4.45
C LEU A 123 -8.23 -4.28 -4.18
N LEU A 124 -8.07 -4.73 -2.93
CA LEU A 124 -7.02 -5.63 -2.47
C LEU A 124 -7.57 -6.65 -1.47
N ARG A 125 -7.05 -7.88 -1.51
CA ARG A 125 -7.25 -8.95 -0.52
C ARG A 125 -5.90 -9.63 -0.29
N GLY A 126 -5.62 -10.04 0.93
CA GLY A 126 -4.39 -10.77 1.29
C GLY A 126 -4.45 -11.34 2.70
N SER A 127 -3.33 -11.85 3.20
CA SER A 127 -3.17 -12.30 4.58
C SER A 127 -2.02 -11.55 5.29
N THR A 128 -2.14 -11.34 6.60
CA THR A 128 -1.04 -10.78 7.40
C THR A 128 0.02 -11.84 7.66
N GLY A 129 1.30 -11.52 7.44
CA GLY A 129 2.39 -12.44 7.79
C GLY A 129 2.51 -12.62 9.31
N ALA A 130 2.70 -13.87 9.75
CA ALA A 130 3.09 -14.16 11.13
C ALA A 130 4.53 -13.66 11.39
N PRO A 131 4.75 -12.75 12.35
CA PRO A 131 6.07 -12.15 12.55
C PRO A 131 7.05 -13.09 13.28
N PRO A 132 8.34 -13.07 12.94
CA PRO A 132 9.40 -13.60 13.81
C PRO A 132 9.54 -12.70 15.07
N PRO A 133 10.32 -13.11 16.10
CA PRO A 133 10.44 -12.36 17.35
C PRO A 133 10.88 -10.89 17.21
N ASN A 134 11.71 -10.59 16.19
CA ASN A 134 12.16 -9.23 15.84
C ASN A 134 11.13 -8.40 15.05
N GLY A 135 9.95 -8.97 14.74
CA GLY A 135 8.90 -8.34 13.95
C GLY A 135 9.07 -8.50 12.44
N ILE A 136 8.03 -8.15 11.69
CA ILE A 136 8.00 -8.18 10.21
C ILE A 136 7.52 -6.84 9.65
N VAL A 137 8.07 -6.44 8.52
CA VAL A 137 7.54 -5.35 7.68
C VAL A 137 7.35 -5.86 6.26
N TRP A 138 6.23 -5.49 5.62
CA TRP A 138 5.94 -5.86 4.23
C TRP A 138 5.25 -4.72 3.51
N SER A 139 5.27 -4.75 2.19
CA SER A 139 4.56 -3.79 1.35
C SER A 139 4.07 -4.47 0.08
N VAL A 140 2.78 -4.32 -0.20
CA VAL A 140 2.11 -4.82 -1.42
C VAL A 140 1.83 -3.61 -2.31
N SER A 141 2.08 -3.70 -3.60
CA SER A 141 1.72 -2.67 -4.59
C SER A 141 0.87 -3.30 -5.69
N LYS A 142 -0.37 -2.83 -5.87
CA LYS A 142 -1.32 -3.43 -6.80
C LYS A 142 -1.84 -2.41 -7.81
N ASP A 143 -1.84 -2.79 -9.09
CA ASP A 143 -2.53 -2.01 -10.13
C ASP A 143 -4.05 -2.03 -9.88
N VAL A 144 -4.61 -0.84 -9.67
CA VAL A 144 -6.04 -0.60 -9.46
C VAL A 144 -6.61 0.33 -10.55
N THR A 145 -5.90 0.51 -11.67
CA THR A 145 -6.33 1.36 -12.80
C THR A 145 -7.67 0.95 -13.39
N LYS A 146 -8.03 -0.35 -13.31
CA LYS A 146 -9.36 -0.84 -13.70
C LYS A 146 -10.52 -0.25 -12.87
N TYR A 147 -10.24 0.38 -11.74
CA TYR A 147 -11.19 1.11 -10.90
C TYR A 147 -11.11 2.63 -11.08
N ALA A 148 -10.51 3.14 -12.16
CA ALA A 148 -10.32 4.58 -12.42
C ALA A 148 -11.62 5.40 -12.34
N SER A 149 -12.76 4.85 -12.76
CA SER A 149 -14.08 5.48 -12.60
C SER A 149 -14.43 5.73 -11.14
N LEU A 150 -14.35 4.69 -10.31
CA LEU A 150 -14.59 4.75 -8.86
C LEU A 150 -13.59 5.68 -8.13
N ILE A 151 -12.32 5.66 -8.53
CA ILE A 151 -11.26 6.50 -7.94
C ILE A 151 -11.51 8.00 -8.22
N ALA A 152 -12.13 8.33 -9.36
CA ALA A 152 -12.44 9.70 -9.78
C ALA A 152 -13.84 10.20 -9.38
N ALA A 153 -14.78 9.31 -9.03
CA ALA A 153 -16.20 9.65 -8.82
C ALA A 153 -16.59 10.07 -7.39
N ALA A 154 -15.62 10.27 -6.49
CA ALA A 154 -15.84 10.58 -5.08
C ALA A 154 -15.66 12.07 -4.74
#